data_AF-A0A3A9AFQ2-F1
#
_entry.id   AF-A0A3A9AFQ2-F1
#
_cell.length_a   1.000
_cell.length_b   1.000
_cell.length_c   1.000
_cell.angle_alpha   90.00
_cell.angle_beta   90.00
_cell.angle_gamma   90.00
#
_symmetry.space_group_name_H-M   'P 1'
#
loop_
_entity.id
_entity.type
_entity.pdbx_description
1 polymer ?
#
loop_
_entity_poly.entity_id
_entity_poly.type
_entity_poly.pdbx_seq_one_letter_code
_entity_poly.pdbx_strand_id
1 'polypeptide(L)'
;MNELTISKKYPVEKYNLLGNTDVISEIPDIKSPVVQVVRLDTNPKNGEVYIHQKAKDAYTDGNGKYHPAIPNLYAITKNGLKKLADGAGIKTLASEHVIPTTCQKCVAVNQHSGKVVQCGNCRNKDVAFRVSISVPQMTGEILTVDDTHEIIVDNVTPGMTDKQRAEFMKHLPQICEAKALNGAIRTALHIKGTYTLEELKKPFVVAYLVPNLNHEEVRRAAISSMFGAEQRLFGNSPSVEQIETKVPEHASIEASDGENYDQYVDGTYTEETIQDEALVRSDDGIRAQDFYCDKCGCHIEERVWNYSVDKFDRPLCYKCQKLMRNGQRGGMR
;
A
#
# COMPACT_ATOMS: atom_id res chain seq x y z
N MET A 1 -25.23 33.17 13.54
CA MET A 1 -25.02 31.82 14.10
C MET A 1 -25.20 30.82 12.97
N ASN A 2 -24.12 30.24 12.47
CA ASN A 2 -24.16 29.23 11.40
C ASN A 2 -24.20 27.84 12.05
N GLU A 3 -25.40 27.39 12.40
CA GLU A 3 -25.62 26.03 12.89
C GLU A 3 -25.55 25.06 11.69
N LEU A 4 -24.40 24.41 11.51
CA LEU A 4 -24.21 23.40 10.47
C LEU A 4 -24.53 22.03 11.04
N THR A 5 -25.77 21.56 10.87
CA THR A 5 -26.08 20.15 11.07
C THR A 5 -25.58 19.37 9.84
N ILE A 6 -24.34 18.89 9.87
CA ILE A 6 -23.71 18.14 8.77
C ILE A 6 -24.57 16.93 8.39
N SER A 7 -25.14 16.23 9.37
CA SER A 7 -26.04 15.09 9.16
C SER A 7 -27.35 15.42 8.44
N LYS A 8 -27.85 16.67 8.50
CA LYS A 8 -29.01 17.11 7.70
C LYS A 8 -28.65 17.36 6.24
N LYS A 9 -27.45 17.89 5.98
CA LYS A 9 -26.97 18.19 4.63
C LYS A 9 -26.44 16.94 3.91
N TYR A 10 -25.91 15.99 4.69
CA TYR A 10 -25.34 14.73 4.20
C TYR A 10 -25.97 13.55 4.96
N PRO A 11 -27.12 13.03 4.48
CA PRO A 11 -27.81 11.92 5.15
C PRO A 11 -27.03 10.60 4.98
N VAL A 12 -27.00 9.79 6.05
CA VAL A 12 -26.30 8.49 6.13
C VAL A 12 -26.76 7.48 5.06
N GLU A 13 -27.99 7.64 4.56
CA GLU A 13 -28.50 6.81 3.47
C GLU A 13 -27.70 7.00 2.17
N LYS A 14 -27.22 8.22 1.91
CA LYS A 14 -26.54 8.60 0.66
C LYS A 14 -25.03 8.78 0.81
N TYR A 15 -24.54 9.00 2.03
CA TYR A 15 -23.15 9.34 2.32
C TYR A 15 -22.59 8.48 3.44
N ASN A 16 -21.30 8.14 3.35
CA ASN A 16 -20.55 7.54 4.44
C ASN A 16 -19.91 8.66 5.26
N LEU A 17 -20.47 8.98 6.42
CA LEU A 17 -19.90 9.99 7.31
C LEU A 17 -18.69 9.40 8.05
N LEU A 18 -17.56 10.11 8.04
CA LEU A 18 -16.32 9.70 8.69
C LEU A 18 -16.02 10.58 9.90
N GLY A 19 -15.46 9.98 10.95
CA GLY A 19 -15.16 10.67 12.21
C GLY A 19 -16.41 10.98 13.04
N ASN A 20 -16.27 11.84 14.04
CA ASN A 20 -17.35 12.20 14.96
C ASN A 20 -18.17 13.39 14.43
N THR A 21 -18.82 13.20 13.28
CA THR A 21 -19.61 14.24 12.58
C THR A 21 -21.01 14.47 13.16
N ASP A 22 -21.42 13.68 14.14
CA ASP A 22 -22.75 13.76 14.77
C ASP A 22 -22.84 14.85 15.85
N VAL A 23 -21.71 15.45 16.22
CA VAL A 23 -21.66 16.47 17.27
C VAL A 23 -22.10 17.83 16.70
N ILE A 24 -23.22 18.34 17.24
CA ILE A 24 -23.67 19.71 17.01
C ILE A 24 -22.74 20.64 17.80
N SER A 25 -21.85 21.35 17.11
CA SER A 25 -21.05 22.42 17.71
C SER A 25 -21.44 23.77 17.11
N GLU A 26 -21.69 24.75 17.97
CA GLU A 26 -21.64 26.16 17.56
C GLU A 26 -20.21 26.46 17.12
N ILE A 27 -20.03 26.74 15.84
CA ILE A 27 -18.71 27.01 15.29
C ILE A 27 -18.35 28.46 15.63
N PRO A 28 -17.27 28.71 16.38
CA PRO A 28 -16.80 30.07 16.65
C PRO A 28 -16.46 30.78 15.34
N ASP A 29 -16.70 32.09 15.24
CA ASP A 29 -16.48 32.86 14.00
C ASP A 29 -15.01 32.84 13.51
N ILE A 30 -14.07 32.61 14.43
CA ILE A 30 -12.65 32.44 14.14
C ILE A 30 -12.31 31.11 13.44
N LYS A 31 -13.25 30.15 13.37
CA LYS A 31 -13.09 28.85 12.70
C LYS A 31 -14.12 28.72 11.57
N SER A 32 -13.71 28.09 10.48
CA SER A 32 -14.57 27.79 9.33
C SER A 32 -14.62 26.27 9.12
N PRO A 33 -15.80 25.67 8.92
CA PRO A 33 -15.91 24.26 8.62
C PRO A 33 -15.56 23.98 7.17
N VAL A 34 -14.62 23.06 6.97
CA VAL A 34 -14.32 22.46 5.67
C VAL A 34 -15.00 21.11 5.63
N VAL A 35 -15.84 20.90 4.61
CA VAL A 35 -16.47 19.61 4.36
C VAL A 35 -15.95 19.09 3.03
N GLN A 36 -15.30 17.93 3.06
CA GLN A 36 -14.69 17.31 1.91
C GLN A 36 -15.43 16.02 1.58
N VAL A 37 -15.86 15.90 0.32
CA VAL A 37 -16.57 14.73 -0.19
C VAL A 37 -15.60 13.93 -1.05
N VAL A 38 -15.17 12.77 -0.56
CA VAL A 38 -14.21 11.88 -1.21
C VAL A 38 -14.95 10.70 -1.82
N ARG A 39 -14.71 10.44 -3.11
CA ARG A 39 -15.23 9.27 -3.81
C ARG A 39 -14.13 8.26 -4.01
N LEU A 40 -14.38 7.03 -3.59
CA LEU A 40 -13.51 5.90 -3.92
C LEU A 40 -13.95 5.26 -5.23
N ASP A 41 -12.98 4.81 -6.00
CA ASP A 41 -13.21 3.94 -7.14
C ASP A 41 -13.59 2.55 -6.64
N THR A 42 -14.74 2.06 -7.11
CA THR A 42 -15.29 0.76 -6.69
C THR A 42 -14.77 -0.41 -7.53
N ASN A 43 -14.01 -0.13 -8.60
CA ASN A 43 -13.41 -1.15 -9.44
C ASN A 43 -12.12 -1.69 -8.81
N PRO A 44 -12.04 -3.00 -8.48
CA PRO A 44 -10.84 -3.59 -7.89
C PRO A 44 -9.57 -3.48 -8.74
N LYS A 45 -9.72 -3.29 -10.06
CA LYS A 45 -8.57 -3.10 -10.97
C LYS A 45 -7.86 -1.77 -10.80
N ASN A 46 -8.56 -0.76 -10.28
CA ASN A 46 -8.04 0.61 -10.15
C ASN A 46 -7.27 0.81 -8.84
N GLY A 47 -7.18 -0.23 -8.00
CA GLY A 47 -6.26 -0.26 -6.87
C GLY A 47 -6.71 0.50 -5.62
N GLU A 48 -7.90 1.11 -5.58
CA GLU A 48 -8.45 1.76 -4.38
C GLU A 48 -9.22 0.81 -3.45
N VAL A 49 -9.72 -0.30 -3.99
CA VAL A 49 -10.43 -1.36 -3.24
C VAL A 49 -10.00 -2.74 -3.71
N TYR A 50 -10.11 -3.73 -2.83
CA TYR A 50 -9.87 -5.14 -3.15
C TYR A 50 -10.97 -6.03 -2.59
N ILE A 51 -11.13 -7.23 -3.15
CA ILE A 51 -12.13 -8.20 -2.67
C ILE A 51 -11.53 -8.93 -1.47
N HIS A 52 -12.07 -8.69 -0.28
CA HIS A 52 -11.62 -9.33 0.94
C HIS A 52 -12.29 -10.70 1.16
N GLN A 53 -13.59 -10.80 0.88
CA GLN A 53 -14.31 -12.08 0.91
C GLN A 53 -15.11 -12.24 -0.37
N LYS A 54 -14.82 -13.34 -1.09
CA LYS A 54 -15.56 -13.70 -2.30
C LYS A 54 -16.97 -14.17 -1.93
N ALA A 55 -17.91 -13.87 -2.82
CA ALA A 55 -19.29 -14.27 -2.70
C ALA A 55 -19.40 -15.79 -2.55
N LYS A 56 -20.37 -16.21 -1.74
CA LYS A 56 -20.73 -17.61 -1.57
C LYS A 56 -22.17 -17.79 -1.99
N ASP A 57 -22.42 -18.78 -2.84
CA ASP A 57 -23.77 -19.15 -3.24
C ASP A 57 -24.53 -19.75 -2.05
N ALA A 58 -25.86 -19.68 -2.12
CA ALA A 58 -26.71 -20.31 -1.11
C ALA A 58 -26.52 -21.82 -1.15
N TYR A 59 -26.30 -22.42 0.01
CA TYR A 59 -26.11 -23.87 0.13
C TYR A 59 -26.77 -24.39 1.40
N THR A 60 -27.12 -25.68 1.39
CA THR A 60 -27.66 -26.35 2.58
C THR A 60 -26.61 -27.31 3.09
N ASP A 61 -26.25 -27.18 4.36
CA ASP A 61 -25.29 -28.06 5.02
C ASP A 61 -25.84 -29.50 5.12
N GLY A 62 -24.95 -30.48 5.31
CA GLY A 62 -25.33 -31.89 5.56
C GLY A 62 -26.20 -32.08 6.81
N ASN A 63 -26.27 -31.09 7.70
CA ASN A 63 -27.15 -31.06 8.88
C ASN A 63 -28.53 -30.45 8.60
N GLY A 64 -28.87 -30.18 7.33
CA GLY A 64 -30.16 -29.60 6.92
C GLY A 64 -30.29 -28.10 7.22
N LYS A 65 -29.20 -27.42 7.60
CA LYS A 65 -29.19 -25.98 7.87
C LYS A 65 -28.99 -25.21 6.57
N TYR A 66 -29.90 -24.30 6.26
CA TYR A 66 -29.82 -23.43 5.09
C TYR A 66 -28.88 -22.24 5.35
N HIS A 67 -27.90 -22.04 4.47
CA HIS A 67 -26.99 -20.90 4.45
C HIS A 67 -27.34 -19.98 3.27
N PRO A 68 -27.72 -18.71 3.51
CA PRO A 68 -28.06 -17.78 2.44
C PRO A 68 -26.81 -17.35 1.66
N ALA A 69 -27.02 -16.87 0.43
CA ALA A 69 -25.95 -16.32 -0.39
C ALA A 69 -25.35 -15.07 0.26
N ILE A 70 -24.03 -14.99 0.30
CA ILE A 70 -23.28 -13.84 0.84
C ILE A 70 -22.64 -13.12 -0.34
N PRO A 71 -22.88 -11.81 -0.53
CA PRO A 71 -22.27 -11.06 -1.63
C PRO A 71 -20.77 -10.84 -1.41
N ASN A 72 -20.06 -10.36 -2.44
CA ASN A 72 -18.67 -9.96 -2.31
C ASN A 72 -18.52 -8.85 -1.27
N LEU A 73 -17.59 -9.01 -0.34
CA LEU A 73 -17.17 -7.98 0.59
C LEU A 73 -15.83 -7.41 0.17
N TYR A 74 -15.76 -6.10 0.13
CA TYR A 74 -14.63 -5.31 -0.32
C TYR A 74 -13.95 -4.63 0.86
N ALA A 75 -12.63 -4.48 0.78
CA ALA A 75 -11.85 -3.69 1.71
C ALA A 75 -11.11 -2.57 0.96
N ILE A 76 -10.86 -1.47 1.66
CA ILE A 76 -10.15 -0.31 1.12
C ILE A 76 -8.63 -0.57 1.19
N THR A 77 -7.93 -0.38 0.07
CA THR A 77 -6.47 -0.56 -0.01
C THR A 77 -5.72 0.61 0.62
N LYS A 78 -4.39 0.51 0.69
CA LYS A 78 -3.49 1.64 1.04
C LYS A 78 -3.79 2.90 0.21
N ASN A 79 -4.03 2.78 -1.09
CA ASN A 79 -4.24 3.94 -1.97
C ASN A 79 -5.59 4.61 -1.69
N GLY A 80 -6.63 3.82 -1.45
CA GLY A 80 -7.93 4.34 -1.02
C GLY A 80 -7.85 5.01 0.35
N LEU A 81 -7.11 4.43 1.30
CA LEU A 81 -6.88 5.01 2.63
C LEU A 81 -6.09 6.32 2.57
N LYS A 82 -5.04 6.41 1.74
CA LYS A 82 -4.28 7.65 1.50
C LYS A 82 -5.19 8.77 1.01
N LYS A 83 -6.02 8.48 -0.01
CA LYS A 83 -6.99 9.44 -0.55
C LYS A 83 -8.00 9.93 0.50
N LEU A 84 -8.44 9.04 1.39
CA LEU A 84 -9.30 9.41 2.52
C LEU A 84 -8.54 10.24 3.56
N ALA A 85 -7.28 9.89 3.87
CA ALA A 85 -6.44 10.62 4.81
C ALA A 85 -6.14 12.05 4.34
N ASP A 86 -5.83 12.22 3.04
CA ASP A 86 -5.63 13.52 2.41
C ASP A 86 -6.90 14.37 2.47
N GLY A 87 -8.06 13.77 2.16
CA GLY A 87 -9.37 14.41 2.27
C GLY A 87 -9.82 14.70 3.70
N ALA A 88 -9.19 14.07 4.69
CA ALA A 88 -9.44 14.31 6.11
C ALA A 88 -8.44 15.28 6.74
N GLY A 89 -7.43 15.72 5.99
CA GLY A 89 -6.35 16.57 6.52
C GLY A 89 -5.50 15.87 7.59
N ILE A 90 -5.40 14.54 7.52
CA ILE A 90 -4.59 13.75 8.45
C ILE A 90 -3.11 14.04 8.22
N LYS A 91 -2.34 14.22 9.29
CA LYS A 91 -0.88 14.39 9.22
C LYS A 91 -0.18 13.37 10.11
N THR A 92 0.82 12.70 9.56
CA THR A 92 1.73 11.84 10.33
C THR A 92 2.60 12.70 11.23
N LEU A 93 2.57 12.44 12.53
CA LEU A 93 3.38 13.14 13.52
C LEU A 93 4.73 12.44 13.74
N ALA A 94 4.69 11.11 13.90
CA ALA A 94 5.86 10.30 14.17
C ALA A 94 5.67 8.89 13.59
N SER A 95 6.78 8.32 13.13
CA SER A 95 6.91 6.91 12.77
C SER A 95 8.20 6.44 13.38
N GLU A 96 8.12 5.50 14.32
CA GLU A 96 9.29 5.04 15.07
C GLU A 96 9.33 3.52 15.20
N HIS A 97 10.55 3.00 15.20
CA HIS A 97 10.82 1.60 15.49
C HIS A 97 10.58 1.31 16.97
N VAL A 98 9.77 0.29 17.24
CA VAL A 98 9.51 -0.18 18.61
C VAL A 98 10.09 -1.58 18.78
N ILE A 99 10.48 -1.89 20.01
CA ILE A 99 11.01 -3.21 20.36
C ILE A 99 9.89 -4.26 20.20
N PRO A 100 10.08 -5.31 19.37
CA PRO A 100 9.11 -6.41 19.20
C PRO A 100 8.79 -7.11 20.52
N THR A 101 7.62 -7.72 20.64
CA THR A 101 7.16 -8.40 21.87
C THR A 101 8.08 -9.56 22.27
N THR A 102 8.65 -10.27 21.29
CA THR A 102 9.68 -11.30 21.50
C THR A 102 10.94 -10.73 22.15
N CYS A 103 11.41 -9.57 21.69
CA CYS A 103 12.54 -8.85 22.27
C CYS A 103 12.20 -8.25 23.65
N GLN A 104 10.99 -7.71 23.84
CA GLN A 104 10.54 -7.18 25.14
C GLN A 104 10.55 -8.26 26.23
N LYS A 105 10.07 -9.49 25.90
CA LYS A 105 10.14 -10.64 26.81
C LYS A 105 11.58 -11.00 27.17
N CYS A 106 12.49 -10.97 26.19
CA CYS A 106 13.92 -11.24 26.44
C CYS A 106 14.53 -10.19 27.40
N VAL A 107 14.25 -8.90 27.16
CA VAL A 107 14.70 -7.80 28.04
C VAL A 107 14.15 -7.99 29.46
N ALA A 108 12.86 -8.30 29.61
CA ALA A 108 12.23 -8.53 30.90
C ALA A 108 12.85 -9.71 31.65
N VAL A 109 13.12 -10.84 30.97
CA VAL A 109 13.81 -12.00 31.58
C VAL A 109 15.22 -11.63 32.03
N ASN A 110 15.97 -10.88 31.23
CA ASN A 110 17.34 -10.50 31.56
C ASN A 110 17.41 -9.55 32.76
N GLN A 111 16.48 -8.60 32.85
CA GLN A 111 16.36 -7.69 34.01
C GLN A 111 16.17 -8.46 35.33
N HIS A 112 15.39 -9.56 35.31
CA HIS A 112 15.11 -10.35 36.52
C HIS A 112 16.15 -11.45 36.79
N SER A 113 16.87 -11.92 35.76
CA SER A 113 17.78 -13.06 35.86
C SER A 113 19.23 -12.68 36.22
N GLY A 114 19.56 -11.39 36.26
CA GLY A 114 20.92 -10.90 36.55
C GLY A 114 21.99 -11.29 35.52
N LYS A 115 21.58 -11.89 34.39
CA LYS A 115 22.47 -12.28 33.28
C LYS A 115 22.36 -11.25 32.17
N VAL A 116 23.48 -10.62 31.83
CA VAL A 116 23.56 -9.71 30.68
C VAL A 116 23.68 -10.55 29.42
N VAL A 117 22.58 -10.67 28.67
CA VAL A 117 22.60 -11.30 27.34
C VAL A 117 22.82 -10.20 26.31
N GLN A 118 23.81 -10.38 25.44
CA GLN A 118 24.11 -9.43 24.37
C GLN A 118 23.01 -9.49 23.31
N CYS A 119 22.28 -8.38 23.12
CA CYS A 119 21.28 -8.25 22.06
C CYS A 119 21.93 -8.41 20.67
N GLY A 120 21.19 -8.99 19.72
CA GLY A 120 21.64 -9.20 18.34
C GLY A 120 22.22 -10.59 18.03
N ASN A 121 22.49 -11.42 19.04
CA ASN A 121 22.94 -12.81 18.81
C ASN A 121 21.78 -13.83 18.73
N CYS A 122 20.54 -13.35 18.88
CA CYS A 122 19.34 -14.17 18.76
C CYS A 122 18.89 -14.26 17.29
N ARG A 123 18.20 -15.35 16.92
CA ARG A 123 17.72 -15.57 15.54
C ARG A 123 16.48 -14.73 15.19
N ASN A 124 16.04 -13.87 16.10
CA ASN A 124 14.82 -13.10 15.92
C ASN A 124 15.00 -12.03 14.84
N LYS A 125 14.03 -11.94 13.93
CA LYS A 125 14.00 -10.94 12.85
C LYS A 125 12.67 -10.17 12.82
N ASP A 126 11.88 -10.26 13.88
CA ASP A 126 10.62 -9.55 14.01
C ASP A 126 10.83 -8.03 13.99
N VAL A 127 9.87 -7.32 13.41
CA VAL A 127 9.92 -5.84 13.31
C VAL A 127 8.60 -5.28 13.80
N ALA A 128 8.67 -4.28 14.69
CA ALA A 128 7.53 -3.54 15.16
C ALA A 128 7.70 -2.04 14.91
N PHE A 129 6.61 -1.38 14.52
CA PHE A 129 6.53 0.06 14.30
C PHE A 129 5.36 0.64 15.07
N ARG A 130 5.55 1.84 15.60
CA ARG A 130 4.49 2.69 16.13
C ARG A 130 4.38 3.93 15.26
N VAL A 131 3.16 4.21 14.81
CA VAL A 131 2.84 5.37 13.98
C VAL A 131 1.80 6.20 14.70
N SER A 132 2.10 7.49 14.84
CA SER A 132 1.24 8.49 15.45
C SER A 132 0.73 9.44 14.37
N ILE A 133 -0.58 9.59 14.26
CA ILE A 133 -1.23 10.51 13.34
C ILE A 133 -2.07 11.54 14.09
N SER A 134 -2.23 12.70 13.46
CA SER A 134 -3.09 13.78 13.93
C SER A 134 -4.26 13.97 12.99
N VAL A 135 -5.46 14.07 13.55
CA VAL A 135 -6.72 14.26 12.81
C VAL A 135 -7.46 15.48 13.34
N PRO A 136 -7.70 16.51 12.52
CA PRO A 136 -8.48 17.68 12.93
C PRO A 136 -9.95 17.30 13.05
N GLN A 137 -10.60 17.66 14.16
CA GLN A 137 -12.02 17.35 14.40
C GLN A 137 -12.94 18.56 14.26
N MET A 138 -14.25 18.30 14.18
CA MET A 138 -15.32 19.31 14.20
C MET A 138 -15.48 20.03 15.56
N THR A 139 -14.95 19.46 16.64
CA THR A 139 -14.82 20.14 17.94
C THR A 139 -13.73 21.22 17.91
N GLY A 140 -12.84 21.16 16.92
CA GLY A 140 -11.70 22.05 16.79
C GLY A 140 -10.50 21.67 17.66
N GLU A 141 -10.56 20.54 18.36
CA GLU A 141 -9.41 19.85 18.93
C GLU A 141 -8.76 18.95 17.87
N ILE A 142 -7.47 18.65 18.06
CA ILE A 142 -6.72 17.72 17.22
C ILE A 142 -6.67 16.39 17.97
N LEU A 143 -7.26 15.35 17.38
CA LEU A 143 -7.17 14.00 17.91
C LEU A 143 -5.84 13.40 17.46
N THR A 144 -5.04 12.93 18.42
CA THR A 144 -3.86 12.10 18.14
C THR A 144 -4.24 10.64 18.29
N VAL A 145 -3.92 9.83 17.28
CA VAL A 145 -4.14 8.38 17.29
C VAL A 145 -2.81 7.68 17.06
N ASP A 146 -2.49 6.76 17.96
CA ASP A 146 -1.30 5.93 17.89
C ASP A 146 -1.73 4.50 17.54
N ASP A 147 -1.08 3.90 16.54
CA ASP A 147 -1.23 2.49 16.24
C ASP A 147 0.14 1.80 16.23
N THR A 148 0.18 0.58 16.75
CA THR A 148 1.40 -0.22 16.81
C THR A 148 1.18 -1.52 16.05
N HIS A 149 2.01 -1.77 15.05
CA HIS A 149 1.97 -3.00 14.27
C HIS A 149 3.26 -3.79 14.47
N GLU A 150 3.14 -5.09 14.62
CA GLU A 150 4.26 -6.03 14.74
C GLU A 150 4.11 -7.14 13.70
N ILE A 151 5.18 -7.37 12.95
CA ILE A 151 5.28 -8.50 12.02
C ILE A 151 6.20 -9.55 12.63
N ILE A 152 5.61 -10.71 12.95
CA ILE A 152 6.34 -11.90 13.35
C ILE A 152 6.72 -12.67 12.08
N VAL A 153 8.01 -12.75 11.77
CA VAL A 153 8.50 -13.29 10.49
C VAL A 153 8.10 -14.76 10.31
N ASP A 154 8.16 -15.53 11.39
CA ASP A 154 7.83 -16.96 11.37
C ASP A 154 6.35 -17.24 11.07
N ASN A 155 5.45 -16.27 11.29
CA ASN A 155 4.03 -16.42 11.01
C ASN A 155 3.65 -16.05 9.57
N VAL A 156 4.42 -15.17 8.93
CA VAL A 156 4.11 -14.63 7.60
C VAL A 156 4.85 -15.37 6.48
N THR A 157 6.02 -15.94 6.79
CA THR A 157 6.83 -16.70 5.84
C THR A 157 6.36 -18.12 5.48
N PRO A 158 5.45 -18.81 6.21
CA PRO A 158 4.94 -20.13 5.80
C PRO A 158 4.19 -20.04 4.46
N GLY A 159 4.77 -20.62 3.40
CA GLY A 159 4.18 -20.64 2.05
C GLY A 159 4.88 -19.75 1.02
N MET A 160 5.84 -18.93 1.43
CA MET A 160 6.67 -18.15 0.51
C MET A 160 7.80 -18.99 -0.08
N THR A 161 8.14 -18.77 -1.35
CA THR A 161 9.38 -19.28 -1.93
C THR A 161 10.60 -18.56 -1.34
N ASP A 162 11.79 -19.15 -1.42
CA ASP A 162 13.00 -18.55 -0.86
C ASP A 162 13.32 -17.16 -1.46
N LYS A 163 12.99 -16.94 -2.73
CA LYS A 163 13.14 -15.62 -3.39
C LYS A 163 12.16 -14.58 -2.82
N GLN A 164 10.89 -14.94 -2.73
CA GLN A 164 9.85 -14.09 -2.12
C GLN A 164 10.18 -13.74 -0.68
N ARG A 165 10.68 -14.72 0.08
CA ARG A 165 11.13 -14.49 1.46
C ARG A 165 12.28 -13.50 1.49
N ALA A 166 13.26 -13.61 0.59
CA ALA A 166 14.39 -12.67 0.56
C ALA A 166 13.95 -11.24 0.22
N GLU A 167 13.03 -11.05 -0.72
CA GLU A 167 12.45 -9.73 -1.04
C GLU A 167 11.60 -9.18 0.09
N PHE A 168 10.72 -10.00 0.66
CA PHE A 168 9.91 -9.63 1.82
C PHE A 168 10.78 -9.16 2.99
N MET A 169 11.90 -9.85 3.26
CA MET A 169 12.82 -9.46 4.33
C MET A 169 13.54 -8.12 4.06
N LYS A 170 13.74 -7.72 2.81
CA LYS A 170 14.33 -6.41 2.46
C LYS A 170 13.34 -5.27 2.74
N HIS A 171 12.07 -5.47 2.37
CA HIS A 171 11.02 -4.46 2.53
C HIS A 171 10.23 -4.58 3.84
N LEU A 172 10.58 -5.53 4.71
CA LEU A 172 9.89 -5.80 5.97
C LEU A 172 9.67 -4.55 6.83
N PRO A 173 10.66 -3.64 7.03
CA PRO A 173 10.43 -2.41 7.79
C PRO A 173 9.37 -1.51 7.15
N GLN A 174 9.45 -1.31 5.84
CA GLN A 174 8.51 -0.45 5.08
C GLN A 174 7.09 -1.03 5.08
N ILE A 175 6.96 -2.35 4.97
CA ILE A 175 5.66 -3.04 5.04
C ILE A 175 5.06 -2.89 6.43
N CYS A 176 5.87 -3.05 7.49
CA CYS A 176 5.42 -2.91 8.87
C CYS A 176 4.95 -1.48 9.18
N GLU A 177 5.73 -0.48 8.78
CA GLU A 177 5.39 0.94 8.89
C GLU A 177 4.09 1.27 8.15
N ALA A 178 3.96 0.82 6.89
CA ALA A 178 2.75 1.07 6.11
C ALA A 178 1.50 0.43 6.73
N LYS A 179 1.63 -0.75 7.35
CA LYS A 179 0.52 -1.41 8.05
C LYS A 179 0.12 -0.66 9.32
N ALA A 180 1.07 -0.20 10.12
CA ALA A 180 0.80 0.65 11.29
C ALA A 180 0.11 1.96 10.87
N LEU A 181 0.58 2.62 9.81
CA LEU A 181 -0.06 3.84 9.29
C LEU A 181 -1.49 3.57 8.81
N ASN A 182 -1.72 2.51 8.05
CA ASN A 182 -3.05 2.14 7.56
C ASN A 182 -4.01 1.80 8.72
N GLY A 183 -3.51 1.12 9.76
CA GLY A 183 -4.27 0.84 10.97
C GLY A 183 -4.63 2.11 11.75
N ALA A 184 -3.69 3.03 11.92
CA ALA A 184 -3.94 4.34 12.52
C ALA A 184 -5.03 5.13 11.78
N ILE A 185 -4.95 5.21 10.44
CA ILE A 185 -5.94 5.92 9.61
C ILE A 185 -7.33 5.29 9.76
N ARG A 186 -7.42 3.95 9.74
CA ARG A 186 -8.69 3.23 9.91
C ARG A 186 -9.32 3.51 11.27
N THR A 187 -8.51 3.51 12.33
CA THR A 187 -8.96 3.82 13.69
C THR A 187 -9.42 5.26 13.80
N ALA A 188 -8.66 6.21 13.27
CA ALA A 188 -8.97 7.63 13.39
C ALA A 188 -10.22 8.07 12.61
N LEU A 189 -10.48 7.46 11.44
CA LEU A 189 -11.65 7.76 10.61
C LEU A 189 -12.87 6.87 10.93
N HIS A 190 -12.74 5.92 11.85
CA HIS A 190 -13.76 4.90 12.16
C HIS A 190 -14.23 4.12 10.91
N ILE A 191 -13.28 3.73 10.07
CA ILE A 191 -13.56 2.99 8.83
C ILE A 191 -13.84 1.51 9.17
N LYS A 192 -14.89 0.93 8.56
CA LYS A 192 -15.22 -0.49 8.72
C LYS A 192 -14.13 -1.37 8.08
N GLY A 193 -13.95 -2.58 8.61
CA GLY A 193 -13.02 -3.55 8.02
C GLY A 193 -13.41 -3.97 6.60
N THR A 194 -14.71 -4.16 6.35
CA THR A 194 -15.28 -4.57 5.07
C THR A 194 -16.54 -3.80 4.73
N TYR A 195 -16.80 -3.68 3.42
CA TYR A 195 -17.94 -2.97 2.85
C TYR A 195 -18.59 -3.78 1.75
N THR A 196 -19.89 -3.60 1.59
CA THR A 196 -20.60 -4.03 0.38
C THR A 196 -20.33 -3.07 -0.78
N LEU A 197 -20.54 -3.52 -2.02
CA LEU A 197 -20.36 -2.68 -3.21
C LEU A 197 -21.32 -1.47 -3.22
N GLU A 198 -22.52 -1.62 -2.65
CA GLU A 198 -23.49 -0.53 -2.53
C GLU A 198 -23.05 0.52 -1.52
N GLU A 199 -22.44 0.11 -0.39
CA GLU A 199 -21.88 1.04 0.59
C GLU A 199 -20.66 1.79 0.03
N LEU A 200 -19.78 1.13 -0.72
CA LEU A 200 -18.60 1.79 -1.31
C LEU A 200 -18.95 2.80 -2.39
N LYS A 201 -20.07 2.62 -3.09
CA LYS A 201 -20.57 3.62 -4.05
C LYS A 201 -20.97 4.92 -3.38
N LYS A 202 -21.29 4.89 -2.08
CA LYS A 202 -21.61 6.11 -1.33
C LYS A 202 -20.34 6.93 -1.11
N PRO A 203 -20.34 8.21 -1.48
CA PRO A 203 -19.20 9.08 -1.20
C PRO A 203 -18.96 9.20 0.31
N PHE A 204 -17.69 9.24 0.68
CA PHE A 204 -17.23 9.49 2.04
C PHE A 204 -17.20 10.99 2.30
N VAL A 205 -17.65 11.41 3.48
CA VAL A 205 -17.69 12.82 3.87
C VAL A 205 -16.87 12.97 5.14
N VAL A 206 -15.86 13.82 5.07
CA VAL A 206 -15.07 14.24 6.23
C VAL A 206 -15.31 15.72 6.46
N ALA A 207 -15.46 16.09 7.72
CA ALA A 207 -15.59 17.48 8.11
C ALA A 207 -14.62 17.81 9.24
N TYR A 208 -13.95 18.95 9.11
CA TYR A 208 -13.03 19.47 10.12
C TYR A 208 -13.06 21.00 10.12
N LEU A 209 -12.58 21.61 11.21
CA LEU A 209 -12.49 23.06 11.33
C LEU A 209 -11.10 23.56 10.94
N VAL A 210 -11.05 24.61 10.12
CA VAL A 210 -9.83 25.37 9.82
C VAL A 210 -9.94 26.80 10.33
N PRO A 211 -8.83 27.50 10.60
CA PRO A 211 -8.88 28.93 10.94
C PRO A 211 -9.57 29.75 9.84
N ASN A 212 -10.51 30.62 10.22
CA ASN A 212 -11.24 31.46 9.28
C ASN A 212 -10.40 32.68 8.87
N LEU A 213 -9.80 32.63 7.68
CA LEU A 213 -8.97 33.72 7.12
C LEU A 213 -9.77 34.96 6.71
N ASN A 214 -11.11 34.92 6.74
CA ASN A 214 -11.93 36.10 6.51
C ASN A 214 -11.86 37.07 7.70
N HIS A 215 -11.58 36.58 8.91
CA HIS A 215 -11.43 37.43 10.09
C HIS A 215 -10.03 38.06 10.12
N GLU A 216 -9.95 39.38 10.28
CA GLU A 216 -8.70 40.12 10.13
C GLU A 216 -7.67 39.73 11.20
N GLU A 217 -8.10 39.53 12.45
CA GLU A 217 -7.20 39.12 13.55
C GLU A 217 -6.64 37.71 13.34
N VAL A 218 -7.46 36.77 12.86
CA VAL A 218 -7.03 35.40 12.58
C VAL A 218 -6.08 35.40 11.39
N ARG A 219 -6.35 36.21 10.36
CA ARG A 219 -5.44 36.40 9.23
C ARG A 219 -4.10 36.99 9.68
N ARG A 220 -4.11 38.04 10.50
CA ARG A 220 -2.87 38.64 11.04
C ARG A 220 -2.08 37.64 11.88
N ALA A 221 -2.74 36.86 12.74
CA ALA A 221 -2.11 35.83 13.56
C ALA A 221 -1.57 34.65 12.74
N ALA A 222 -2.28 34.25 11.67
CA ALA A 222 -1.82 33.21 10.75
C ALA A 222 -0.57 33.67 9.98
N ILE A 223 -0.59 34.89 9.45
CA ILE A 223 0.55 35.52 8.78
C ILE A 223 1.74 35.62 9.74
N SER A 224 1.55 36.12 10.96
CA SER A 224 2.65 36.25 11.92
C SER A 224 3.23 34.89 12.35
N SER A 225 2.40 33.85 12.45
CA SER A 225 2.86 32.49 12.72
C SER A 225 3.67 31.90 11.56
N MET A 226 3.28 32.15 10.30
CA MET A 226 3.99 31.67 9.12
C MET A 226 5.37 32.34 8.98
N PHE A 227 5.40 33.67 8.93
CA PHE A 227 6.65 34.42 8.74
C PHE A 227 7.52 34.44 10.01
N GLY A 228 6.92 34.33 11.20
CA GLY A 228 7.66 34.25 12.46
C GLY A 228 8.39 32.92 12.64
N ALA A 229 7.87 31.81 12.09
CA ALA A 229 8.57 30.53 12.05
C ALA A 229 9.75 30.57 11.06
N GLU A 230 9.55 31.16 9.88
CA GLU A 230 10.61 31.37 8.89
C GLU A 230 11.73 32.26 9.42
N GLN A 231 11.40 33.37 10.08
CA GLN A 231 12.40 34.25 10.70
C GLN A 231 13.18 33.58 11.83
N ARG A 232 12.58 32.63 12.56
CA ARG A 232 13.26 31.86 13.61
C ARG A 232 14.14 30.73 13.04
N LEU A 233 13.74 30.13 11.92
CA LEU A 233 14.50 29.09 11.23
C LEU A 233 15.64 29.65 10.38
N PHE A 234 15.41 30.79 9.72
CA PHE A 234 16.34 31.36 8.74
C PHE A 234 17.04 32.64 9.20
N GLY A 235 16.69 33.19 10.38
CA GLY A 235 17.38 34.30 11.03
C GLY A 235 17.68 35.49 10.12
N ASN A 236 16.75 36.44 10.00
CA ASN A 236 16.88 37.65 9.17
C ASN A 236 17.22 37.36 7.69
N SER A 237 16.20 37.42 6.82
CA SER A 237 16.29 37.07 5.39
C SER A 237 17.49 37.71 4.66
N PRO A 238 18.29 36.97 3.87
CA PRO A 238 19.05 37.57 2.79
C PRO A 238 18.09 38.09 1.71
N SER A 239 18.45 39.19 1.06
CA SER A 239 17.69 39.79 -0.04
C SER A 239 17.51 38.80 -1.20
N VAL A 240 16.39 38.96 -1.92
CA VAL A 240 15.87 38.13 -3.03
C VAL A 240 16.86 37.86 -4.18
N GLU A 241 18.03 38.51 -4.19
CA GLU A 241 19.04 38.40 -5.25
C GLU A 241 20.06 37.25 -5.08
N GLN A 242 20.02 36.47 -4.00
CA GLN A 242 21.04 35.44 -3.73
C GLN A 242 20.57 33.98 -3.86
N ILE A 243 19.35 33.74 -4.34
CA ILE A 243 18.81 32.38 -4.57
C ILE A 243 19.14 31.92 -6.01
N GLU A 244 20.38 32.06 -6.42
CA GLU A 244 20.95 31.25 -7.48
C GLU A 244 22.27 30.71 -6.94
N THR A 245 22.51 29.43 -7.16
CA THR A 245 23.69 28.66 -6.75
C THR A 245 23.62 27.96 -5.37
N LYS A 246 23.39 26.64 -5.46
CA LYS A 246 23.63 25.54 -4.49
C LYS A 246 22.40 24.93 -3.83
N VAL A 247 21.74 24.06 -4.59
CA VAL A 247 21.09 22.86 -4.04
C VAL A 247 22.06 21.68 -4.24
N PRO A 248 22.55 21.01 -3.19
CA PRO A 248 23.26 19.74 -3.31
C PRO A 248 22.29 18.61 -3.69
N GLU A 249 22.57 17.94 -4.79
CA GLU A 249 21.70 16.99 -5.51
C GLU A 249 21.60 15.58 -4.88
N HIS A 250 21.73 15.42 -3.55
CA HIS A 250 21.77 14.07 -2.93
C HIS A 250 21.13 13.96 -1.54
N ALA A 251 19.90 14.45 -1.36
CA ALA A 251 19.13 14.20 -0.13
C ALA A 251 17.64 13.95 -0.37
N SER A 252 17.29 13.33 -1.48
CA SER A 252 15.93 12.90 -1.78
C SER A 252 16.00 11.61 -2.59
N ILE A 253 16.23 10.49 -1.92
CA ILE A 253 15.74 9.22 -2.46
C ILE A 253 14.24 9.31 -2.27
N GLU A 254 13.57 9.93 -3.25
CA GLU A 254 12.14 9.90 -3.37
C GLU A 254 11.72 8.43 -3.34
N ALA A 255 10.71 8.16 -2.51
CA ALA A 255 10.11 6.86 -2.40
C ALA A 255 9.74 6.35 -3.80
N SER A 256 10.07 5.10 -4.08
CA SER A 256 9.54 4.37 -5.22
C SER A 256 8.01 4.43 -5.15
N ASP A 257 7.41 5.36 -5.87
CA ASP A 257 5.98 5.72 -5.81
C ASP A 257 5.10 4.71 -6.57
N GLY A 258 5.62 3.50 -6.82
CA GLY A 258 4.99 2.47 -7.65
C GLY A 258 4.65 1.15 -6.96
N GLU A 259 5.28 0.82 -5.83
CA GLU A 259 5.15 -0.53 -5.26
C GLU A 259 3.88 -0.72 -4.42
N ASN A 260 2.99 -1.62 -4.86
CA ASN A 260 1.81 -2.03 -4.12
C ASN A 260 2.13 -3.17 -3.15
N TYR A 261 2.53 -2.82 -1.92
CA TYR A 261 2.88 -3.79 -0.88
C TYR A 261 1.73 -4.67 -0.38
N ASP A 262 0.47 -4.41 -0.77
CA ASP A 262 -0.68 -5.24 -0.39
C ASP A 262 -0.64 -6.61 -1.09
N GLN A 263 -0.04 -6.67 -2.29
CA GLN A 263 0.17 -7.90 -3.05
C GLN A 263 1.12 -8.89 -2.36
N TYR A 264 2.03 -8.39 -1.53
CA TYR A 264 2.94 -9.23 -0.75
C TYR A 264 2.23 -9.95 0.41
N VAL A 265 1.01 -9.52 0.77
CA VAL A 265 0.30 -9.98 1.97
C VAL A 265 -0.77 -11.04 1.64
N ASP A 266 -1.36 -11.01 0.44
CA ASP A 266 -2.52 -11.87 0.09
C ASP A 266 -2.16 -13.28 -0.41
N GLY A 267 -1.00 -13.81 0.00
CA GLY A 267 -0.54 -15.17 -0.34
C GLY A 267 -0.36 -15.46 -1.83
N THR A 268 -0.50 -14.43 -2.69
CA THR A 268 -0.38 -14.51 -4.14
C THR A 268 0.53 -13.40 -4.62
N TYR A 269 1.83 -13.60 -4.42
CA TYR A 269 2.85 -12.79 -5.07
C TYR A 269 2.74 -13.01 -6.58
N THR A 270 2.21 -12.04 -7.32
CA THR A 270 2.49 -11.96 -8.76
C THR A 270 3.70 -11.09 -8.90
N GLU A 271 4.77 -11.63 -9.48
CA GLU A 271 5.94 -10.87 -9.90
C GLU A 271 5.46 -9.65 -10.69
N GLU A 272 5.72 -8.44 -10.17
CA GLU A 272 5.72 -7.26 -11.02
C GLU A 272 6.83 -7.48 -12.05
N THR A 273 6.44 -7.68 -13.31
CA THR A 273 7.39 -7.61 -14.42
C THR A 273 7.96 -6.21 -14.44
N ILE A 274 9.15 -6.05 -13.87
CA ILE A 274 10.02 -4.91 -14.09
C ILE A 274 10.15 -4.80 -15.61
N GLN A 275 9.55 -3.74 -16.18
CA GLN A 275 9.81 -3.37 -17.55
C GLN A 275 11.25 -2.84 -17.56
N ASP A 276 12.17 -3.63 -18.08
CA ASP A 276 13.54 -3.21 -18.34
C ASP A 276 13.51 -1.93 -19.19
N GLU A 277 13.87 -0.81 -18.58
CA GLU A 277 14.16 0.43 -19.27
C GLU A 277 15.38 0.22 -20.17
N ALA A 278 15.11 0.18 -21.47
CA ALA A 278 15.94 0.64 -22.59
C ALA A 278 17.47 0.60 -22.36
N LEU A 279 18.06 -0.59 -22.46
CA LEU A 279 19.45 -0.68 -22.93
C LEU A 279 19.49 -0.37 -24.43
N VAL A 280 20.12 0.76 -24.72
CA VAL A 280 20.55 1.26 -26.02
C VAL A 280 20.97 0.11 -26.93
N ARG A 281 20.24 -0.05 -28.04
CA ARG A 281 20.58 -0.93 -29.15
C ARG A 281 21.97 -0.55 -29.68
N SER A 282 22.98 -1.33 -29.33
CA SER A 282 24.12 -1.53 -30.20
C SER A 282 23.68 -2.45 -31.33
N ASP A 283 23.67 -1.88 -32.52
CA ASP A 283 23.54 -2.55 -33.80
C ASP A 283 24.65 -3.61 -33.96
N ASP A 284 24.30 -4.87 -33.75
CA ASP A 284 25.06 -6.03 -34.22
C ASP A 284 24.08 -7.04 -34.85
N GLY A 285 23.62 -6.71 -36.06
CA GLY A 285 23.68 -7.57 -37.24
C GLY A 285 23.39 -9.09 -37.18
N ILE A 286 22.55 -9.62 -36.29
CA ILE A 286 22.06 -11.00 -36.42
C ILE A 286 20.73 -10.98 -37.20
N ARG A 287 20.82 -11.26 -38.51
CA ARG A 287 19.69 -11.39 -39.43
C ARG A 287 18.62 -12.34 -38.87
N ALA A 288 17.45 -11.80 -38.58
CA ALA A 288 16.24 -12.55 -38.20
C ALA A 288 15.65 -13.34 -39.39
N GLN A 289 16.40 -14.29 -39.97
CA GLN A 289 16.01 -14.96 -41.23
C GLN A 289 16.09 -16.48 -41.32
N ASP A 290 16.64 -17.28 -40.39
CA ASP A 290 16.92 -18.71 -40.70
C ASP A 290 16.48 -19.79 -39.69
N PHE A 291 15.39 -19.59 -38.94
CA PHE A 291 14.86 -20.66 -38.08
C PHE A 291 13.69 -21.41 -38.74
N TYR A 292 14.02 -22.29 -39.68
CA TYR A 292 13.04 -23.15 -40.35
C TYR A 292 13.30 -24.63 -40.10
N CYS A 293 12.23 -25.42 -40.08
CA CYS A 293 12.31 -26.87 -40.03
C CYS A 293 12.88 -27.42 -41.34
N ASP A 294 13.96 -28.18 -41.27
CA ASP A 294 14.59 -28.81 -42.44
C ASP A 294 13.64 -29.78 -43.17
N LYS A 295 12.75 -30.44 -42.43
CA LYS A 295 11.85 -31.46 -42.99
C LYS A 295 10.55 -30.91 -43.59
N CYS A 296 10.03 -29.80 -43.05
CA CYS A 296 8.70 -29.29 -43.46
C CYS A 296 8.65 -27.79 -43.70
N GLY A 297 9.78 -27.08 -43.63
CA GLY A 297 9.91 -25.67 -43.96
C GLY A 297 9.10 -24.72 -43.06
N CYS A 298 8.56 -25.16 -41.93
CA CYS A 298 7.81 -24.29 -41.04
C CYS A 298 8.75 -23.47 -40.17
N HIS A 299 8.40 -22.22 -39.91
CA HIS A 299 9.15 -21.35 -38.99
C HIS A 299 9.12 -21.92 -37.57
N ILE A 300 10.25 -21.90 -36.88
CA ILE A 300 10.43 -22.44 -35.53
C ILE A 300 11.05 -21.35 -34.64
N GLU A 301 10.67 -21.30 -33.37
CA GLU A 301 11.34 -20.47 -32.37
C GLU A 301 12.77 -20.96 -32.07
N GLU A 302 13.67 -20.04 -31.74
CA GLU A 302 15.09 -20.28 -31.48
C GLU A 302 15.35 -21.37 -30.43
N ARG A 303 14.54 -21.40 -29.35
CA ARG A 303 14.64 -22.42 -28.30
C ARG A 303 14.42 -23.85 -28.83
N VAL A 304 13.48 -24.01 -29.78
CA VAL A 304 13.14 -25.30 -30.36
C VAL A 304 14.15 -25.69 -31.43
N TRP A 305 14.71 -24.70 -32.15
CA TRP A 305 15.82 -24.91 -33.07
C TRP A 305 17.05 -25.42 -32.33
N ASN A 306 17.48 -24.71 -31.26
CA ASN A 306 18.61 -25.12 -30.41
C ASN A 306 18.40 -26.52 -29.83
N TYR A 307 17.22 -26.80 -29.27
CA TYR A 307 16.90 -28.13 -28.74
C TYR A 307 16.95 -29.23 -29.81
N SER A 308 16.50 -28.94 -31.03
CA SER A 308 16.47 -29.94 -32.10
C SER A 308 17.85 -30.22 -32.67
N VAL A 309 18.69 -29.19 -32.83
CA VAL A 309 20.09 -29.37 -33.23
C VAL A 309 20.82 -30.19 -32.18
N ASP A 310 20.61 -29.90 -30.90
CA ASP A 310 21.33 -30.58 -29.79
C ASP A 310 20.88 -32.04 -29.56
N LYS A 311 19.67 -32.43 -29.99
CA LYS A 311 19.11 -33.78 -29.79
C LYS A 311 18.99 -34.64 -31.04
N PHE A 312 18.87 -34.02 -32.21
CA PHE A 312 18.63 -34.71 -33.48
C PHE A 312 19.63 -34.31 -34.56
N ASP A 313 20.65 -33.51 -34.22
CA ASP A 313 21.69 -32.95 -35.11
C ASP A 313 21.13 -32.20 -36.33
N ARG A 314 19.86 -31.78 -36.26
CA ARG A 314 19.18 -31.03 -37.32
C ARG A 314 17.97 -30.26 -36.79
N PRO A 315 17.61 -29.12 -37.41
CA PRO A 315 16.50 -28.29 -36.94
C PRO A 315 15.14 -28.86 -37.39
N LEU A 316 14.41 -29.45 -36.43
CA LEU A 316 13.09 -30.03 -36.62
C LEU A 316 12.07 -29.33 -35.73
N CYS A 317 10.86 -29.15 -36.25
CA CYS A 317 9.72 -28.73 -35.43
C CYS A 317 9.20 -29.89 -34.56
N TYR A 318 8.41 -29.57 -33.53
CA TYR A 318 7.84 -30.55 -32.60
C TYR A 318 7.13 -31.74 -33.27
N LYS A 319 6.44 -31.50 -34.40
CA LYS A 319 5.75 -32.56 -35.16
C LYS A 319 6.75 -33.54 -35.79
N CYS A 320 7.83 -33.02 -36.38
CA CYS A 320 8.87 -33.83 -37.01
C CYS A 320 9.75 -34.57 -35.99
N GLN A 321 10.02 -33.96 -34.82
CA GLN A 321 10.69 -34.62 -33.70
C GLN A 321 9.88 -35.81 -33.19
N LYS A 322 8.56 -35.67 -33.07
CA LYS A 322 7.65 -36.75 -32.62
C LYS A 322 7.63 -37.93 -33.60
N LEU A 323 7.66 -37.67 -34.90
CA LEU A 323 7.75 -38.72 -35.93
C LEU A 323 9.07 -39.49 -35.86
N MET A 324 10.20 -38.80 -35.63
CA MET A 324 11.51 -39.45 -35.48
C MET A 324 11.60 -40.31 -34.21
N ARG A 325 11.08 -39.81 -33.08
CA ARG A 325 10.98 -40.59 -31.83
C ARG A 325 10.12 -41.84 -31.98
N ASN A 326 9.05 -41.78 -32.76
CA ASN A 326 8.19 -42.93 -33.01
C ASN A 326 8.82 -43.94 -33.98
N GLY A 327 9.64 -43.47 -34.94
CA GLY A 327 10.40 -44.34 -35.85
C GLY A 327 11.52 -45.14 -35.15
N GLN A 328 12.21 -44.53 -34.18
CA GLN A 328 13.27 -45.21 -33.42
C GLN A 328 12.75 -46.31 -32.48
N ARG A 329 11.49 -46.25 -32.06
CA ARG A 329 10.87 -47.30 -31.22
C ARG A 329 10.35 -48.52 -32.01
N GLY A 330 10.27 -48.43 -33.34
CA GLY A 330 9.80 -49.52 -34.20
C GLY A 330 10.89 -50.47 -34.71
N GLY A 331 12.17 -50.20 -34.42
CA GLY A 331 13.33 -50.95 -34.95
C GLY A 331 13.97 -51.95 -33.97
N MET A 332 13.32 -52.26 -32.85
CA MET A 332 13.79 -53.30 -31.91
C MET A 332 12.79 -54.44 -31.87
N ARG A 333 12.76 -55.21 -32.96
CA ARG A 333 12.22 -56.56 -33.06
C ARG A 333 13.02 -57.33 -34.08
#